data_AF-A0A953UYQ6-F1
#
_entry.id   AF-A0A953UYQ6-F1
#
_cell.length_a   1.000
_cell.length_b   1.000
_cell.length_c   1.000
_cell.angle_alpha   90.00
_cell.angle_beta   90.00
_cell.angle_gamma   90.00
#
_symmetry.space_group_name_H-M   'P 1'
#
loop_
_entity.id
_entity.type
_entity.pdbx_description
1 polymer ?
#
loop_
_entity_poly.entity_id
_entity_poly.type
_entity_poly.pdbx_seq_one_letter_code
_entity_poly.pdbx_strand_id
1 'polypeptide(L)'
;MKKTLSVVYGVAAYALFLGAFLYLIAFYANLGPSPIAGPATLPPLAAVAIDLGLITLFGLQHSFMARPAFKRRWTRIIPQHLERSTYVLIAALLVILIVAGWQPIEGQLWKVTGSWTIALLAALSALGWLMVPVCSFLTDHLELFGLRQVAEYAFGWPQRKPQFKQYALYKKVRHPMMLGFLVAFWAAPYMTVSHLLFAVAMSAYILIGIHFEERDLAEKHGQAYRDYQARVPKLIPIPSPEGAGLAAKTEWRLPPDQLRR
;
A
#
# COMPACT_ATOMS: atom_id res chain seq x y z
N MET A 1 -24.89 -6.88 15.51
CA MET A 1 -24.16 -8.11 15.12
C MET A 1 -23.60 -8.78 16.37
N LYS A 2 -23.60 -10.12 16.43
CA LYS A 2 -22.95 -10.86 17.54
C LYS A 2 -21.43 -10.71 17.42
N LYS A 3 -20.74 -10.58 18.56
CA LYS A 3 -19.26 -10.42 18.65
C LYS A 3 -18.50 -11.44 17.81
N THR A 4 -18.90 -12.71 17.88
CA THR A 4 -18.31 -13.81 17.10
C THR A 4 -18.38 -13.57 15.59
N LEU A 5 -19.52 -13.06 15.09
CA LEU A 5 -19.67 -12.79 13.66
C LEU A 5 -18.75 -11.66 13.18
N SER A 6 -18.52 -10.65 14.04
CA SER A 6 -17.55 -9.59 13.75
C SER A 6 -16.13 -10.14 13.65
N VAL A 7 -15.72 -11.04 14.55
CA VAL A 7 -14.41 -11.70 14.50
C VAL A 7 -14.24 -12.52 13.23
N VAL A 8 -15.21 -13.39 12.93
CA VAL A 8 -15.19 -14.21 11.71
C VAL A 8 -15.10 -13.34 10.46
N TYR A 9 -15.90 -12.26 10.39
CA TYR A 9 -15.86 -11.33 9.27
C TYR A 9 -14.49 -10.66 9.10
N GLY A 10 -13.92 -10.12 10.19
CA GLY A 10 -12.60 -9.48 10.14
C GLY A 10 -11.49 -10.43 9.71
N VAL A 11 -11.48 -11.65 10.26
CA VAL A 11 -10.50 -12.69 9.90
C VAL A 11 -10.66 -13.12 8.44
N ALA A 12 -11.89 -13.30 7.96
CA ALA A 12 -12.15 -13.64 6.57
C ALA A 12 -11.70 -12.54 5.61
N ALA A 13 -11.98 -11.27 5.92
CA ALA A 13 -11.52 -10.12 5.14
C ALA A 13 -9.99 -10.05 5.07
N TYR A 14 -9.31 -10.28 6.19
CA TYR A 14 -7.84 -10.34 6.25
C TYR A 14 -7.26 -11.53 5.46
N ALA A 15 -7.84 -12.72 5.60
CA ALA A 15 -7.42 -13.90 4.84
C ALA A 15 -7.58 -13.69 3.32
N LEU A 16 -8.70 -13.09 2.89
CA LEU A 16 -8.91 -12.74 1.49
C LEU A 16 -7.88 -11.71 1.01
N PHE A 17 -7.55 -10.70 1.83
CA PHE A 17 -6.49 -9.75 1.51
C PHE A 17 -5.13 -10.44 1.31
N LEU A 18 -4.75 -11.37 2.20
CA LEU A 18 -3.51 -12.13 2.04
C LEU A 18 -3.51 -12.93 0.73
N GLY A 19 -4.63 -13.59 0.43
CA GLY A 19 -4.82 -14.29 -0.84
C GLY A 19 -4.69 -13.37 -2.05
N ALA A 20 -5.35 -12.20 -2.03
CA ALA A 20 -5.29 -11.20 -3.09
C ALA A 20 -3.88 -10.63 -3.28
N PHE A 21 -3.15 -10.38 -2.18
CA PHE A 21 -1.77 -9.90 -2.23
C PHE A 21 -0.82 -10.94 -2.81
N LEU A 22 -0.93 -12.21 -2.41
CA LEU A 22 -0.15 -13.30 -3.00
C LEU A 22 -0.52 -13.53 -4.47
N TYR A 23 -1.79 -13.41 -4.82
CA TYR A 23 -2.26 -13.52 -6.20
C TYR A 23 -1.70 -12.39 -7.06
N LEU A 24 -1.63 -11.17 -6.53
CA LEU A 24 -0.98 -10.05 -7.21
C LEU A 24 0.52 -10.29 -7.44
N ILE A 25 1.24 -10.84 -6.46
CA ILE A 25 2.65 -11.21 -6.62
C ILE A 25 2.81 -12.27 -7.72
N ALA A 26 1.97 -13.32 -7.69
CA ALA A 26 2.00 -14.37 -8.70
C ALA A 26 1.69 -13.82 -10.09
N PHE A 27 0.63 -13.01 -10.23
CA PHE A 27 0.26 -12.30 -11.45
C PHE A 27 1.43 -11.48 -12.00
N TYR A 28 2.07 -10.66 -11.16
CA TYR A 28 3.16 -9.81 -11.58
C TYR A 28 4.43 -10.60 -11.96
N ALA A 29 4.66 -11.74 -11.31
CA ALA A 29 5.71 -12.68 -11.68
C ALA A 29 5.34 -13.53 -12.91
N ASN A 30 4.18 -13.29 -13.53
CA ASN A 30 3.62 -14.06 -14.63
C ASN A 30 3.42 -15.56 -14.30
N LEU A 31 3.03 -15.84 -13.06
CA LEU A 31 2.76 -17.16 -12.51
C LEU A 31 1.27 -17.36 -12.23
N GLY A 32 0.80 -18.60 -12.35
CA GLY A 32 -0.59 -18.97 -12.07
C GLY A 32 -1.53 -18.76 -13.27
N PRO A 33 -2.85 -18.77 -13.06
CA PRO A 33 -3.84 -18.84 -14.14
C PRO A 33 -4.10 -17.49 -14.84
N SER A 34 -3.71 -16.38 -14.22
CA SER A 34 -3.91 -15.03 -14.76
C SER A 34 -2.54 -14.38 -14.97
N PRO A 35 -1.92 -14.58 -16.13
CA PRO A 35 -0.63 -13.97 -16.43
C PRO A 35 -0.81 -12.49 -16.77
N ILE A 36 0.07 -11.62 -16.25
CA ILE A 36 0.16 -10.21 -16.67
C ILE A 36 0.59 -10.08 -18.13
N ALA A 37 1.34 -11.05 -18.66
CA ALA A 37 1.88 -11.06 -20.01
C ALA A 37 1.64 -12.40 -20.71
N GLY A 38 1.19 -12.34 -21.95
CA GLY A 38 0.87 -13.50 -22.77
C GLY A 38 0.37 -13.06 -24.16
N PRO A 39 -0.14 -14.02 -24.95
CA PRO A 39 -0.77 -13.71 -26.24
C PRO A 39 -1.94 -12.73 -26.06
N ALA A 40 -2.06 -11.78 -26.98
CA ALA A 40 -3.15 -10.82 -26.94
C ALA A 40 -4.48 -11.51 -27.28
N THR A 41 -5.50 -11.30 -26.47
CA THR A 41 -6.87 -11.79 -26.70
C THR A 41 -7.78 -10.72 -27.29
N LEU A 42 -7.39 -9.45 -27.17
CA LEU A 42 -8.16 -8.28 -27.60
C LEU A 42 -7.26 -7.30 -28.38
N PRO A 43 -7.86 -6.40 -29.20
CA PRO A 43 -7.13 -5.29 -29.79
C PRO A 43 -6.43 -4.42 -28.72
N PRO A 44 -5.21 -3.90 -28.98
CA PRO A 44 -4.41 -3.22 -27.95
C PRO A 44 -5.13 -2.05 -27.24
N LEU A 45 -5.89 -1.24 -27.99
CA LEU A 45 -6.62 -0.11 -27.40
C LEU A 45 -7.71 -0.57 -26.43
N ALA A 46 -8.40 -1.68 -26.74
CA ALA A 46 -9.43 -2.25 -25.87
C ALA A 46 -8.82 -2.83 -24.60
N ALA A 47 -7.69 -3.56 -24.71
CA ALA A 47 -6.96 -4.08 -23.57
C ALA A 47 -6.49 -2.95 -22.63
N VAL A 48 -5.85 -1.91 -23.18
CA VAL A 48 -5.41 -0.74 -22.41
C VAL A 48 -6.58 -0.05 -21.72
N ALA A 49 -7.72 0.13 -22.40
CA ALA A 49 -8.90 0.77 -21.81
C ALA A 49 -9.48 -0.04 -20.63
N ILE A 50 -9.54 -1.37 -20.78
CA ILE A 50 -10.01 -2.27 -19.72
C ILE A 50 -9.05 -2.22 -18.51
N ASP A 51 -7.75 -2.38 -18.74
CA ASP A 51 -6.74 -2.41 -17.69
C ASP A 51 -6.66 -1.09 -16.90
N LEU A 52 -6.66 0.05 -17.61
CA LEU A 52 -6.72 1.36 -16.97
C LEU A 52 -8.05 1.59 -16.25
N GLY A 53 -9.16 1.08 -16.79
CA GLY A 53 -10.46 1.10 -16.12
C GLY A 53 -10.44 0.33 -14.81
N LEU A 54 -9.86 -0.87 -14.79
CA LEU A 54 -9.70 -1.72 -13.60
C LEU A 54 -8.85 -1.03 -12.52
N ILE A 55 -7.69 -0.49 -12.90
CA ILE A 55 -6.81 0.25 -11.98
C ILE A 55 -7.51 1.51 -11.46
N THR A 56 -8.22 2.23 -12.32
CA THR A 56 -8.96 3.44 -11.95
C THR A 56 -10.08 3.11 -10.97
N LEU A 57 -10.86 2.05 -11.22
CA LEU A 57 -11.92 1.59 -10.34
C LEU A 57 -11.38 1.27 -8.94
N PHE A 58 -10.28 0.53 -8.86
CA PHE A 58 -9.57 0.27 -7.61
C PHE A 58 -9.11 1.57 -6.94
N GLY A 59 -8.42 2.43 -7.68
CA GLY A 59 -7.86 3.68 -7.16
C GLY A 59 -8.92 4.64 -6.62
N LEU A 60 -10.06 4.76 -7.32
CA LEU A 60 -11.22 5.53 -6.87
C LEU A 60 -11.82 4.93 -5.60
N GLN A 61 -12.12 3.63 -5.58
CA GLN A 61 -12.68 2.99 -4.39
C GLN A 61 -11.76 3.16 -3.17
N HIS A 62 -10.48 2.82 -3.33
CA HIS A 62 -9.50 2.86 -2.25
C HIS A 62 -9.32 4.30 -1.73
N SER A 63 -9.21 5.27 -2.64
CA SER A 63 -9.05 6.68 -2.27
C SER A 63 -10.30 7.27 -1.62
N PHE A 64 -11.49 7.00 -2.16
CA PHE A 64 -12.75 7.52 -1.61
C PHE A 64 -13.03 6.95 -0.23
N MET A 65 -12.90 5.63 -0.06
CA MET A 65 -13.17 5.01 1.23
C MET A 65 -12.14 5.38 2.31
N ALA A 66 -10.93 5.80 1.91
CA ALA A 66 -9.94 6.30 2.85
C ALA A 66 -10.32 7.68 3.45
N ARG A 67 -11.19 8.47 2.80
CA ARG A 67 -11.47 9.86 3.20
C ARG A 67 -12.30 9.97 4.49
N PRO A 68 -11.98 10.93 5.38
CA PRO A 68 -12.75 11.15 6.61
C PRO A 68 -14.24 11.42 6.36
N ALA A 69 -14.57 12.15 5.30
CA ALA A 69 -15.97 12.46 4.95
C ALA A 69 -16.76 11.20 4.58
N PHE A 70 -16.17 10.31 3.77
CA PHE A 70 -16.78 9.03 3.42
C PHE A 70 -16.96 8.18 4.67
N LYS A 71 -15.91 8.03 5.48
CA LYS A 71 -15.95 7.23 6.72
C LYS A 71 -17.08 7.67 7.65
N ARG A 72 -17.25 8.98 7.88
CA ARG A 72 -18.35 9.52 8.72
C ARG A 72 -19.75 9.17 8.21
N ARG A 73 -19.93 9.02 6.89
CA ARG A 73 -21.20 8.61 6.30
C ARG A 73 -21.36 7.09 6.35
N TRP A 74 -20.29 6.38 6.00
CA TRP A 74 -20.26 4.93 5.89
C TRP A 74 -20.47 4.24 7.24
N THR A 75 -19.91 4.78 8.32
CA THR A 75 -20.10 4.26 9.69
C THR A 75 -21.52 4.47 10.25
N ARG A 76 -22.41 5.14 9.51
CA ARG A 76 -23.86 5.18 9.83
C ARG A 76 -24.59 3.96 9.28
N ILE A 77 -24.00 3.26 8.30
CA ILE A 77 -24.57 2.09 7.63
C ILE A 77 -23.91 0.83 8.19
N ILE A 78 -22.59 0.81 8.27
CA ILE A 78 -21.83 -0.31 8.83
C ILE A 78 -21.32 0.00 10.25
N PRO A 79 -21.26 -0.99 11.15
CA PRO A 79 -20.69 -0.79 12.48
C PRO A 79 -19.24 -0.29 12.42
N GLN A 80 -18.89 0.68 13.27
CA GLN A 80 -17.58 1.34 13.26
C GLN A 80 -16.41 0.35 13.38
N HIS A 81 -16.54 -0.70 14.19
CA HIS A 81 -15.49 -1.72 14.36
C HIS A 81 -15.27 -2.60 13.13
N LEU A 82 -16.21 -2.59 12.16
CA LEU A 82 -16.11 -3.32 10.90
C LEU A 82 -15.67 -2.43 9.73
N GLU A 83 -15.60 -1.11 9.91
CA GLU A 83 -15.27 -0.18 8.84
C GLU A 83 -13.97 -0.52 8.14
N ARG A 84 -12.91 -0.72 8.93
CA ARG A 84 -11.60 -1.04 8.39
C ARG A 84 -11.54 -2.43 7.75
N SER A 85 -12.20 -3.43 8.34
CA SER A 85 -12.28 -4.77 7.74
C SER A 85 -13.05 -4.76 6.42
N THR A 86 -14.12 -3.97 6.34
CA THR A 86 -14.93 -3.82 5.12
C THR A 86 -14.15 -3.11 4.02
N TYR A 87 -13.40 -2.07 4.37
CA TYR A 87 -12.48 -1.40 3.48
C TYR A 87 -11.48 -2.39 2.86
N VAL A 88 -10.85 -3.22 3.71
CA VAL A 88 -9.85 -4.22 3.28
C VAL A 88 -10.48 -5.28 2.39
N LEU A 89 -11.68 -5.76 2.74
CA LEU A 89 -12.42 -6.74 1.93
C LEU A 89 -12.68 -6.22 0.52
N ILE A 90 -13.24 -5.01 0.39
CA ILE A 90 -13.57 -4.43 -0.92
C ILE A 90 -12.30 -4.16 -1.72
N ALA A 91 -11.24 -3.64 -1.09
CA ALA A 91 -9.96 -3.44 -1.75
C ALA A 91 -9.36 -4.77 -2.25
N ALA A 92 -9.41 -5.84 -1.45
CA ALA A 92 -8.92 -7.16 -1.84
C ALA A 92 -9.71 -7.74 -3.03
N LEU A 93 -11.05 -7.59 -3.03
CA LEU A 93 -11.89 -8.01 -4.15
C LEU A 93 -11.57 -7.24 -5.43
N LEU A 94 -11.29 -5.94 -5.35
CA LEU A 94 -10.91 -5.15 -6.52
C LEU A 94 -9.50 -5.48 -7.01
N VAL A 95 -8.56 -5.86 -6.13
CA VAL A 95 -7.26 -6.39 -6.55
C VAL A 95 -7.43 -7.73 -7.28
N ILE A 96 -8.26 -8.64 -6.75
CA ILE A 96 -8.59 -9.90 -7.43
C ILE A 96 -9.22 -9.61 -8.80
N LEU A 97 -10.11 -8.62 -8.89
CA LEU A 97 -10.74 -8.21 -10.14
C LEU A 97 -9.72 -7.64 -11.13
N ILE A 98 -8.76 -6.81 -10.69
CA ILE A 98 -7.66 -6.35 -11.55
C ILE A 98 -6.91 -7.55 -12.12
N VAL A 99 -6.47 -8.47 -11.26
CA VAL A 99 -5.65 -9.61 -11.66
C VAL A 99 -6.42 -10.56 -12.60
N ALA A 100 -7.65 -10.93 -12.24
CA ALA A 100 -8.45 -11.88 -13.01
C ALA A 100 -9.01 -11.27 -14.30
N GLY A 101 -9.26 -9.95 -14.31
CA GLY A 101 -9.80 -9.22 -15.45
C GLY A 101 -8.73 -8.59 -16.36
N TRP A 102 -7.45 -8.72 -16.02
CA TRP A 102 -6.36 -8.12 -16.78
C TRP A 102 -6.30 -8.64 -18.22
N GLN A 103 -6.02 -7.75 -19.17
CA GLN A 103 -5.93 -8.08 -20.59
C GLN A 103 -4.47 -8.02 -21.05
N PRO A 104 -3.81 -9.17 -21.32
CA PRO A 104 -2.44 -9.17 -21.82
C PRO A 104 -2.29 -8.39 -23.13
N ILE A 105 -1.22 -7.61 -23.20
CA ILE A 105 -0.82 -6.78 -24.33
C ILE A 105 0.53 -7.30 -24.80
N GLU A 106 0.57 -7.70 -26.06
CA GLU A 106 1.80 -8.19 -26.69
C GLU A 106 2.87 -7.11 -26.79
N GLY A 107 4.11 -7.56 -26.77
CA GLY A 107 5.28 -6.69 -26.91
C GLY A 107 6.25 -6.86 -25.75
N GLN A 108 7.48 -7.22 -26.09
CA GLN A 108 8.61 -7.19 -25.18
C GLN A 108 9.30 -5.83 -25.30
N LEU A 109 9.51 -5.14 -24.17
CA LEU A 109 10.30 -3.91 -24.14
C LEU A 109 11.76 -4.22 -23.87
N TRP A 110 12.03 -5.00 -22.82
CA TRP A 110 13.39 -5.50 -22.56
C TRP A 110 13.36 -6.88 -21.92
N LYS A 111 14.46 -7.59 -22.16
CA LYS A 111 14.81 -8.85 -21.52
C LYS A 111 16.30 -8.83 -21.22
N VAL A 112 16.65 -8.85 -19.94
CA VAL A 112 18.05 -8.87 -19.51
C VAL A 112 18.62 -10.28 -19.71
N THR A 113 19.85 -10.40 -20.20
CA THR A 113 20.45 -11.68 -20.64
C THR A 113 21.60 -12.20 -19.78
N GLY A 114 21.85 -11.65 -18.59
CA GLY A 114 22.89 -12.12 -17.66
C GLY A 114 22.31 -12.82 -16.43
N SER A 115 22.82 -14.00 -16.05
CA SER A 115 22.32 -14.73 -14.87
C SER A 115 22.44 -13.91 -13.59
N TRP A 116 23.55 -13.20 -13.40
CA TRP A 116 23.76 -12.31 -12.26
C TRP A 116 22.82 -11.10 -12.26
N THR A 117 22.63 -10.45 -13.42
CA THR A 117 21.76 -9.26 -13.51
C THR A 117 20.29 -9.62 -13.37
N ILE A 118 19.87 -10.78 -13.89
CA ILE A 118 18.54 -11.36 -13.63
C ILE A 118 18.36 -11.62 -12.14
N ALA A 119 19.32 -12.29 -11.49
CA ALA A 119 19.25 -12.60 -10.06
C ALA A 119 19.19 -11.32 -9.21
N LEU A 120 19.99 -10.30 -9.54
CA LEU A 120 19.96 -9.01 -8.87
C LEU A 120 18.60 -8.32 -8.98
N LEU A 121 18.04 -8.21 -10.20
CA LEU A 121 16.74 -7.58 -10.41
C LEU A 121 15.62 -8.36 -9.72
N ALA A 122 15.62 -9.69 -9.82
CA ALA A 122 14.68 -10.54 -9.12
C ALA A 122 14.77 -10.37 -7.59
N ALA A 123 15.99 -10.31 -7.04
CA ALA A 123 16.20 -10.07 -5.61
C ALA A 123 15.71 -8.68 -5.19
N LEU A 124 15.93 -7.64 -6.00
CA LEU A 124 15.41 -6.30 -5.74
C LEU A 124 13.87 -6.27 -5.78
N SER A 125 13.25 -6.92 -6.77
CA SER A 125 11.78 -7.01 -6.83
C SER A 125 11.22 -7.76 -5.63
N ALA A 126 11.81 -8.90 -5.26
CA ALA A 126 11.45 -9.67 -4.08
C ALA A 126 11.60 -8.86 -2.79
N LEU A 127 12.67 -8.06 -2.67
CA LEU A 127 12.86 -7.13 -1.56
C LEU A 127 11.74 -6.08 -1.51
N GLY A 128 11.36 -5.51 -2.66
CA GLY A 128 10.24 -4.59 -2.77
C GLY A 128 8.92 -5.21 -2.28
N TRP A 129 8.62 -6.42 -2.71
CA TRP A 129 7.45 -7.17 -2.25
C TRP A 129 7.50 -7.47 -0.75
N LEU A 130 8.66 -7.85 -0.21
CA LEU A 130 8.86 -8.13 1.22
C LEU A 130 8.78 -6.87 2.09
N MET A 131 9.17 -5.70 1.56
CA MET A 131 9.06 -4.44 2.28
C MET A 131 7.60 -4.10 2.62
N VAL A 132 6.62 -4.52 1.83
CA VAL A 132 5.20 -4.24 2.07
C VAL A 132 4.70 -4.87 3.38
N PRO A 133 4.78 -6.20 3.60
CA PRO A 133 4.40 -6.79 4.88
C PRO A 133 5.27 -6.28 6.02
N VAL A 134 6.59 -6.11 5.84
CA VAL A 134 7.46 -5.55 6.88
C VAL A 134 6.96 -4.17 7.33
N CYS A 135 6.67 -3.27 6.40
CA CYS A 135 6.15 -1.94 6.71
C CYS A 135 4.77 -2.01 7.38
N SER A 136 3.93 -2.98 7.02
CA SER A 136 2.64 -3.15 7.69
C SER A 136 2.79 -3.52 9.17
N PHE A 137 3.75 -4.38 9.53
CA PHE A 137 4.09 -4.66 10.94
C PHE A 137 4.68 -3.44 11.65
N LEU A 138 5.45 -2.61 10.95
CA LEU A 138 5.97 -1.34 11.47
C LEU A 138 4.90 -0.23 11.61
N THR A 139 3.65 -0.44 11.19
CA THR A 139 2.58 0.56 11.29
C THR A 139 1.41 0.10 12.16
N ASP A 140 1.54 -1.06 12.83
CA ASP A 140 0.46 -1.80 13.50
C ASP A 140 -0.40 -2.61 12.51
N HIS A 141 0.12 -3.77 12.10
CA HIS A 141 -0.47 -4.64 11.09
C HIS A 141 -1.94 -4.98 11.38
N LEU A 142 -2.27 -5.32 12.63
CA LEU A 142 -3.64 -5.69 13.01
C LEU A 142 -4.60 -4.51 12.91
N GLU A 143 -4.15 -3.30 13.27
CA GLU A 143 -4.93 -2.08 13.09
C GLU A 143 -5.10 -1.72 11.62
N LEU A 144 -4.01 -1.86 10.83
CA LEU A 144 -4.00 -1.59 9.40
C LEU A 144 -5.01 -2.47 8.64
N PHE A 145 -5.23 -3.72 9.08
CA PHE A 145 -6.16 -4.64 8.42
C PHE A 145 -7.52 -4.78 9.10
N GLY A 146 -7.82 -4.01 10.15
CA GLY A 146 -9.14 -4.00 10.79
C GLY A 146 -9.33 -5.06 11.89
N LEU A 147 -8.35 -5.92 12.11
CA LEU A 147 -8.41 -7.01 13.08
C LEU A 147 -8.39 -6.50 14.52
N ARG A 148 -7.61 -5.44 14.80
CA ARG A 148 -7.54 -4.84 16.13
C ARG A 148 -8.89 -4.26 16.55
N GLN A 149 -9.54 -3.52 15.66
CA GLN A 149 -10.83 -2.86 15.90
C GLN A 149 -11.93 -3.89 16.19
N VAL A 150 -11.90 -5.01 15.45
CA VAL A 150 -12.80 -6.15 15.66
C VAL A 150 -12.53 -6.84 17.00
N ALA A 151 -11.26 -7.07 17.35
CA ALA A 151 -10.88 -7.66 18.63
C ALA A 151 -11.27 -6.76 19.81
N GLU A 152 -11.01 -5.46 19.72
CA GLU A 152 -11.38 -4.50 20.77
C GLU A 152 -12.90 -4.50 21.01
N TYR A 153 -13.71 -4.57 19.95
CA TYR A 153 -15.16 -4.73 20.09
C TYR A 153 -15.57 -6.08 20.71
N ALA A 154 -14.98 -7.17 20.25
CA ALA A 154 -15.34 -8.52 20.71
C ALA A 154 -14.98 -8.73 22.19
N PHE A 155 -13.78 -8.31 22.60
CA PHE A 155 -13.28 -8.48 23.96
C PHE A 155 -13.61 -7.31 24.89
N GLY A 156 -14.19 -6.22 24.38
CA GLY A 156 -14.51 -5.03 25.18
C GLY A 156 -13.27 -4.25 25.62
N TRP A 157 -12.19 -4.29 24.83
CA TRP A 157 -10.97 -3.55 25.14
C TRP A 157 -11.12 -2.05 24.82
N PRO A 158 -10.35 -1.18 25.49
CA PRO A 158 -10.38 0.25 25.20
C PRO A 158 -9.95 0.53 23.75
N GLN A 159 -10.73 1.35 23.05
CA GLN A 159 -10.42 1.80 21.69
C GLN A 159 -9.18 2.70 21.70
N ARG A 160 -8.07 2.23 21.13
CA ARG A 160 -6.84 3.02 21.05
C ARG A 160 -6.91 3.97 19.85
N LYS A 161 -6.48 5.22 20.03
CA LYS A 161 -6.29 6.14 18.91
C LYS A 161 -4.94 5.85 18.27
N PRO A 162 -4.86 5.70 16.93
CA PRO A 162 -3.58 5.55 16.25
C PRO A 162 -2.66 6.72 16.58
N GLN A 163 -1.48 6.41 17.08
CA GLN A 163 -0.43 7.38 17.37
C GLN A 163 0.51 7.47 16.18
N PHE A 164 0.87 8.69 15.81
CA PHE A 164 1.89 8.92 14.81
C PHE A 164 3.27 8.53 15.39
N LYS A 165 3.91 7.50 14.81
CA LYS A 165 5.20 6.98 15.27
C LYS A 165 6.22 7.04 14.14
N GLN A 166 7.40 7.57 14.43
CA GLN A 166 8.53 7.69 13.49
C GLN A 166 9.67 6.74 13.91
N TYR A 167 9.60 5.47 13.53
CA TYR A 167 10.63 4.48 13.88
C TYR A 167 11.09 3.64 12.68
N ALA A 168 12.26 3.01 12.83
CA ALA A 168 12.87 2.17 11.80
C ALA A 168 12.94 2.85 10.42
N LEU A 169 12.31 2.27 9.39
CA LEU A 169 12.33 2.76 8.01
C LEU A 169 11.70 4.16 7.88
N TYR A 170 10.73 4.50 8.72
CA TYR A 170 10.07 5.80 8.72
C TYR A 170 10.99 6.95 9.18
N LYS A 171 12.18 6.67 9.72
CA LYS A 171 13.21 7.69 9.95
C LYS A 171 14.01 8.04 8.69
N LYS A 172 14.01 7.16 7.69
CA LYS A 172 14.81 7.31 6.46
C LYS A 172 13.97 7.75 5.27
N VAL A 173 12.73 7.26 5.17
CA VAL A 173 11.80 7.54 4.08
C VAL A 173 10.39 7.66 4.66
N ARG A 174 9.59 8.63 4.21
CA ARG A 174 8.22 8.83 4.71
C ARG A 174 7.26 7.73 4.30
N HIS A 175 7.43 7.20 3.08
CA HIS A 175 6.53 6.21 2.48
C HIS A 175 7.26 4.91 2.09
N PRO A 176 7.86 4.17 3.06
CA PRO A 176 8.67 3.00 2.76
C PRO A 176 7.86 1.84 2.16
N MET A 177 6.57 1.69 2.53
CA MET A 177 5.68 0.69 1.92
C MET A 177 5.44 0.98 0.43
N MET A 178 5.20 2.26 0.08
CA MET A 178 4.99 2.70 -1.29
C MET A 178 6.27 2.56 -2.12
N LEU A 179 7.44 2.88 -1.53
CA LEU A 179 8.73 2.61 -2.14
C LEU A 179 8.90 1.11 -2.43
N GLY A 180 8.49 0.23 -1.50
CA GLY A 180 8.51 -1.22 -1.71
C GLY A 180 7.76 -1.65 -2.96
N PHE A 181 6.52 -1.16 -3.15
CA PHE A 181 5.75 -1.40 -4.37
C PHE A 181 6.44 -0.87 -5.64
N LEU A 182 6.98 0.36 -5.61
CA LEU A 182 7.68 0.92 -6.76
C LEU A 182 8.91 0.08 -7.13
N VAL A 183 9.71 -0.33 -6.14
CA VAL A 183 10.86 -1.22 -6.39
C VAL A 183 10.40 -2.57 -6.94
N ALA A 184 9.33 -3.15 -6.38
CA ALA A 184 8.77 -4.42 -6.84
C ALA A 184 8.37 -4.40 -8.32
N PHE A 185 7.71 -3.31 -8.75
CA PHE A 185 7.25 -3.16 -10.13
C PHE A 185 8.39 -2.83 -11.10
N TRP A 186 9.30 -1.94 -10.72
CA TRP A 186 10.32 -1.47 -11.67
C TRP A 186 11.55 -2.37 -11.76
N ALA A 187 11.84 -3.18 -10.74
CA ALA A 187 12.97 -4.13 -10.74
C ALA A 187 12.66 -5.42 -11.52
N ALA A 188 12.16 -5.32 -12.75
CA ALA A 188 11.80 -6.47 -13.56
C ALA A 188 12.92 -6.86 -14.55
N PRO A 189 13.45 -8.10 -14.50
CA PRO A 189 14.43 -8.58 -15.49
C PRO A 189 13.81 -8.80 -16.87
N TYR A 190 12.49 -8.96 -16.92
CA TYR A 190 11.69 -9.07 -18.13
C TYR A 190 10.55 -8.07 -18.03
N MET A 191 10.48 -7.13 -18.98
CA MET A 191 9.42 -6.12 -19.02
C MET A 191 8.68 -6.19 -20.36
N THR A 192 7.38 -6.41 -20.27
CA THR A 192 6.46 -6.33 -21.41
C THR A 192 5.69 -5.02 -21.41
N VAL A 193 4.97 -4.75 -22.49
CA VAL A 193 4.03 -3.61 -22.55
C VAL A 193 3.01 -3.68 -21.42
N SER A 194 2.44 -4.85 -21.12
CA SER A 194 1.52 -5.02 -19.98
C SER A 194 2.17 -4.74 -18.63
N HIS A 195 3.38 -5.22 -18.38
CA HIS A 195 4.07 -4.94 -17.12
C HIS A 195 4.33 -3.44 -16.97
N LEU A 196 4.74 -2.78 -18.06
CA LEU A 196 4.98 -1.33 -18.05
C LEU A 196 3.68 -0.56 -17.81
N LEU A 197 2.59 -0.92 -18.49
CA LEU A 197 1.28 -0.29 -18.28
C LEU A 197 0.87 -0.37 -16.81
N PHE A 198 0.94 -1.57 -16.22
CA PHE A 198 0.66 -1.78 -14.81
C PHE A 198 1.58 -0.94 -13.92
N ALA A 199 2.90 -1.01 -14.13
CA ALA A 199 3.89 -0.32 -13.31
C ALA A 199 3.70 1.20 -13.36
N VAL A 200 3.49 1.78 -14.54
CA VAL A 200 3.27 3.22 -14.73
C VAL A 200 1.95 3.66 -14.10
N ALA A 201 0.84 2.97 -14.37
CA ALA A 201 -0.47 3.35 -13.85
C ALA A 201 -0.52 3.23 -12.31
N MET A 202 0.03 2.15 -11.75
CA MET A 202 0.14 1.99 -10.30
C MET A 202 1.10 3.00 -9.68
N SER A 203 2.21 3.34 -10.34
CA SER A 203 3.13 4.40 -9.86
C SER A 203 2.43 5.75 -9.81
N ALA A 204 1.69 6.11 -10.86
CA ALA A 204 0.90 7.34 -10.90
C ALA A 204 -0.13 7.38 -9.77
N TYR A 205 -0.87 6.28 -9.58
CA TYR A 205 -1.81 6.14 -8.46
C TYR A 205 -1.13 6.30 -7.09
N ILE A 206 0.01 5.64 -6.87
CA ILE A 206 0.79 5.75 -5.63
C ILE A 206 1.22 7.20 -5.37
N LEU A 207 1.75 7.89 -6.38
CA LEU A 207 2.21 9.27 -6.25
C LEU A 207 1.06 10.24 -5.93
N ILE A 208 -0.10 10.05 -6.58
CA ILE A 208 -1.33 10.80 -6.29
C ILE A 208 -1.78 10.51 -4.84
N GLY A 209 -1.80 9.24 -4.45
CA GLY A 209 -2.15 8.80 -3.10
C GLY A 209 -1.27 9.44 -2.03
N ILE A 210 0.06 9.42 -2.23
CA ILE A 210 1.04 10.05 -1.35
C ILE A 210 0.77 11.56 -1.22
N HIS A 211 0.53 12.26 -2.34
CA HIS A 211 0.25 13.70 -2.29
C HIS A 211 -0.94 14.02 -1.36
N PHE A 212 -2.02 13.27 -1.50
CA PHE A 212 -3.20 13.44 -0.68
C PHE A 212 -3.02 12.98 0.77
N GLU A 213 -2.32 11.88 0.99
CA GLU A 213 -2.01 11.36 2.33
C GLU A 213 -1.19 12.38 3.12
N GLU A 214 -0.16 12.97 2.51
CA GLU A 214 0.67 13.97 3.17
C GLU A 214 -0.10 15.24 3.51
N ARG A 215 -1.03 15.65 2.64
CA ARG A 215 -1.93 16.76 2.93
C ARG A 215 -2.81 16.46 4.14
N ASP A 216 -3.46 15.29 4.15
CA ASP A 216 -4.33 14.88 5.26
C ASP A 216 -3.54 14.74 6.59
N LEU A 217 -2.30 14.25 6.53
CA LEU A 217 -1.41 14.16 7.69
C LEU A 217 -0.93 15.53 8.18
N ALA A 218 -0.61 16.46 7.28
CA ALA A 218 -0.24 17.82 7.64
C ALA A 218 -1.42 18.59 8.25
N GLU A 219 -2.65 18.37 7.76
CA GLU A 219 -3.88 18.92 8.36
C GLU A 219 -4.13 18.33 9.76
N LYS A 220 -3.91 17.02 9.95
CA LYS A 220 -4.17 16.31 11.21
C LYS A 220 -3.11 16.54 12.30
N HIS A 221 -1.83 16.59 11.93
CA HIS A 221 -0.69 16.62 12.85
C HIS A 221 0.02 17.97 12.89
N GLY A 222 -0.38 18.93 12.05
CA GLY A 222 0.11 20.31 12.08
C GLY A 222 1.63 20.40 11.89
N GLN A 223 2.27 21.27 12.67
CA GLN A 223 3.70 21.56 12.53
C GLN A 223 4.60 20.34 12.74
N ALA A 224 4.25 19.43 13.66
CA ALA A 224 5.03 18.22 13.92
C ALA A 224 5.22 17.35 12.67
N TYR A 225 4.22 17.31 11.78
CA TYR A 225 4.35 16.60 10.51
C TYR A 225 5.13 17.41 9.48
N ARG A 226 4.94 18.74 9.41
CA ARG A 226 5.72 19.61 8.50
C ARG A 226 7.21 19.55 8.79
N ASP A 227 7.59 19.55 10.07
CA ASP A 227 8.99 19.39 10.52
C ASP A 227 9.55 18.01 10.14
N TYR A 228 8.71 16.97 10.18
CA TYR A 228 9.06 15.65 9.70
C TYR A 228 9.24 15.61 8.18
N GLN A 229 8.38 16.29 7.40
CA GLN A 229 8.51 16.39 5.95
C GLN A 229 9.78 17.10 5.51
N ALA A 230 10.23 18.11 6.27
CA ALA A 230 11.48 18.83 6.01
C ALA A 230 12.72 17.95 6.27
N ARG A 231 12.67 17.07 7.28
CA ARG A 231 13.81 16.22 7.67
C ARG A 231 13.90 14.91 6.90
N VAL A 232 12.77 14.28 6.58
CA VAL A 232 12.73 12.92 6.01
C VAL A 232 12.22 12.98 4.57
N PRO A 233 12.96 12.42 3.59
CA PRO A 233 12.54 12.45 2.21
C PRO A 233 11.31 11.59 1.96
N LYS A 234 10.57 11.91 0.89
CA LYS A 234 9.28 11.29 0.56
C LYS A 234 9.42 9.81 0.17
N LEU A 235 10.25 9.50 -0.82
CA LEU A 235 10.43 8.15 -1.39
C LEU A 235 11.91 7.77 -1.50
N ILE A 236 12.71 8.60 -2.17
CA ILE A 236 14.12 8.29 -2.39
C ILE A 236 14.92 8.73 -1.16
N PRO A 237 15.72 7.86 -0.51
CA PRO A 237 16.44 8.16 0.73
C PRO A 237 17.68 9.05 0.50
N ILE A 238 17.52 10.12 -0.28
CA ILE A 238 18.54 11.17 -0.45
C ILE A 238 18.20 12.29 0.54
N PRO A 239 19.12 12.64 1.47
CA PRO A 239 18.89 13.71 2.43
C PRO A 239 18.62 15.06 1.73
N SER A 240 17.60 15.79 2.19
CA SER A 240 17.41 17.19 1.78
C SER A 240 18.44 18.08 2.51
N PRO A 241 19.05 19.07 1.84
CA PRO A 241 19.94 20.06 2.48
C PRO A 241 19.28 20.75 3.69
N GLU A 242 17.99 21.03 3.62
CA GLU A 242 17.21 21.62 4.72
C GLU A 242 17.05 20.66 5.90
N GLY A 243 16.89 19.37 5.62
CA GLY A 243 16.77 18.31 6.63
C GLY A 243 18.07 18.08 7.40
N ALA A 244 19.23 18.25 6.76
CA ALA A 244 20.54 18.18 7.39
C ALA A 244 20.75 19.32 8.41
N GLY A 245 20.31 20.55 8.08
CA GLY A 245 20.39 21.71 8.97
C GLY A 245 19.44 21.64 10.18
N LEU A 246 18.28 21.01 10.03
CA LEU A 246 17.32 20.78 11.12
C LEU A 246 17.72 19.60 12.02
N ALA A 247 18.26 18.52 11.47
CA ALA A 247 18.76 17.38 12.25
C ALA A 247 19.91 17.79 13.19
N ALA A 248 20.76 18.74 12.78
CA ALA A 248 21.82 19.31 13.62
C ALA A 248 21.29 20.20 14.77
N LYS A 249 20.05 20.72 14.67
CA LYS A 249 19.43 21.58 15.70
C LYS A 249 18.51 20.84 16.66
N THR A 250 18.11 19.62 16.34
CA THR A 250 17.09 18.88 17.10
C THR A 250 17.62 17.52 17.53
N GLU A 251 18.50 17.51 18.54
CA GLU A 251 18.50 16.39 19.49
C GLU A 251 17.09 16.33 20.09
N TRP A 252 16.25 15.48 19.51
CA TRP A 252 14.89 15.23 19.97
C TRP A 252 14.95 14.61 21.37
N ARG A 253 14.92 15.46 22.40
CA ARG A 253 14.56 15.04 23.76
C ARG A 253 13.06 14.78 23.77
N LEU A 254 12.67 13.53 23.93
CA LEU A 254 11.30 13.21 24.37
C LEU A 254 11.00 14.06 25.62
N PRO A 255 9.83 14.70 25.72
CA PRO A 255 9.38 15.31 26.96
C PRO A 255 9.50 14.27 28.10
N PRO A 256 10.17 14.58 29.24
CA PRO A 256 10.43 13.62 30.32
C PRO A 256 9.17 12.95 30.91
N ASP A 257 8.02 13.55 30.67
CA ASP A 257 6.68 13.13 31.09
C ASP A 257 6.12 11.93 30.29
N GLN A 258 6.71 11.56 29.15
CA GLN A 258 6.28 10.41 28.34
C GLN A 258 7.15 9.15 28.56
N LEU A 259 8.12 9.20 29.48
CA LEU A 259 8.98 8.06 29.86
C LEU A 259 8.57 7.39 31.18
N ARG A 260 7.44 7.78 31.77
CA ARG A 260 6.87 7.11 32.94
C ARG A 260 5.38 6.82 32.73
N ARG A 261 5.10 5.60 32.26
CA ARG A 261 4.07 4.64 32.75
C ARG A 261 3.72 3.64 31.65
#